data_AF-A0A7S1EUE8-F1
#
_entry.id   AF-A0A7S1EUE8-F1
#
_cell.length_a   1.000
_cell.length_b   1.000
_cell.length_c   1.000
_cell.angle_alpha   90.00
_cell.angle_beta   90.00
_cell.angle_gamma   90.00
#
_symmetry.space_group_name_H-M   'P 1'
#
loop_
_entity.id
_entity.type
_entity.pdbx_description
1 polymer ?
#
loop_
_entity_poly.entity_id
_entity_poly.type
_entity_poly.pdbx_seq_one_letter_code
_entity_poly.pdbx_strand_id
1 'polypeptide(L)'
;EQTASPDEWKLRNYTLSTAVIQETMQLANNVTLVNQYSALYAFFDLHRVWTHYMYLFVFPCVILWLTSYFGFYIDPKSAPARVTITVVPLLALVNLHSSLLSYTPRVTYATFISRYIMTTCAACAWHILMYSLINYAILTYPDVMAAAEARRNDDEDATSCMQSIEEGDK
;
A
#
# COMPACT_ATOMS: atom_id res chain seq x y z
N GLU A 1 17.99 43.05 17.44
CA GLU A 1 18.56 41.79 16.93
C GLU A 1 17.75 40.62 17.46
N GLN A 2 17.25 39.76 16.57
CA GLN A 2 16.40 38.63 16.92
C GLN A 2 17.27 37.38 16.82
N THR A 3 17.79 36.91 17.94
CA THR A 3 18.60 35.69 18.02
C THR A 3 17.68 34.48 17.88
N ALA A 4 17.60 33.94 16.67
CA ALA A 4 16.90 32.69 16.37
C ALA A 4 17.40 31.54 17.25
N SER A 5 16.46 30.75 17.78
CA SER A 5 16.72 29.62 18.69
C SER A 5 17.52 28.52 17.98
N PRO A 6 18.47 27.84 18.66
CA PRO A 6 19.31 26.79 18.06
C PRO A 6 18.55 25.54 17.58
N ASP A 7 17.23 25.47 17.69
CA ASP A 7 16.39 24.38 17.20
C ASP A 7 15.79 24.62 15.80
N GLU A 8 15.98 25.80 15.21
CA GLU A 8 15.29 26.21 13.98
C GLU A 8 15.88 25.59 12.69
N TRP A 9 17.14 25.15 12.72
CA TRP A 9 17.85 24.58 11.56
C TRP A 9 17.70 23.06 11.40
N LYS A 10 16.63 22.47 11.97
CA LYS A 10 16.35 21.03 11.85
C LYS A 10 15.66 20.72 10.52
N LEU A 11 16.43 20.25 9.53
CA LEU A 11 15.88 19.76 8.26
C LEU A 11 14.92 18.58 8.52
N ARG A 12 13.63 18.79 8.25
CA ARG A 12 12.59 17.77 8.45
C ARG A 12 12.82 16.61 7.48
N ASN A 13 12.88 15.38 7.99
CA ASN A 13 13.08 14.13 7.23
C ASN A 13 14.48 13.90 6.61
N TYR A 14 15.50 14.68 7.01
CA TYR A 14 16.89 14.45 6.59
C TYR A 14 17.82 14.49 7.80
N THR A 15 18.76 13.53 7.86
CA THR A 15 19.87 13.55 8.80
C THR A 15 21.11 13.98 8.03
N LEU A 16 21.78 15.02 8.48
CA LEU A 16 23.05 15.46 7.91
C LEU A 16 24.11 14.42 8.29
N SER A 17 24.67 13.72 7.31
CA SER A 17 25.67 12.68 7.59
C SER A 17 27.06 13.28 7.71
N THR A 18 27.42 14.22 6.82
CA THR A 18 28.70 14.95 6.86
C THR A 18 28.56 16.23 6.01
N ALA A 19 29.07 17.35 6.50
CA ALA A 19 29.32 18.54 5.68
C ALA A 19 30.82 18.57 5.35
N VAL A 20 31.20 18.49 4.07
CA VAL A 20 32.58 18.68 3.63
C VAL A 20 32.67 20.04 2.98
N ILE A 21 33.37 20.95 3.64
CA ILE A 21 33.71 22.27 3.09
C ILE A 21 34.99 22.07 2.29
N GLN A 22 34.90 22.18 0.97
CA GLN A 22 36.03 22.06 0.07
C GLN A 22 36.43 23.47 -0.39
N GLU A 23 37.50 24.03 0.19
CA GLU A 23 38.16 25.22 -0.34
C GLU A 23 38.99 24.85 -1.57
N THR A 24 38.37 24.59 -2.72
CA THR A 24 39.12 24.47 -3.97
C THR A 24 39.45 25.87 -4.50
N MET A 25 40.60 26.42 -4.11
CA MET A 25 41.36 27.32 -5.00
C MET A 25 41.87 26.49 -6.18
N GLN A 26 40.97 26.07 -7.06
CA GLN A 26 41.36 25.45 -8.32
C GLN A 26 40.92 26.41 -9.40
N LEU A 27 41.94 27.10 -9.93
CA LEU A 27 41.95 27.83 -11.18
C LEU A 27 41.15 27.03 -12.21
N ALA A 28 39.88 27.40 -12.42
CA ALA A 28 39.07 26.80 -13.47
C ALA A 28 39.74 27.20 -14.78
N ASN A 29 40.58 26.30 -15.31
CA ASN A 29 41.24 26.48 -16.60
C ASN A 29 40.26 26.10 -17.70
N ASN A 30 39.13 26.80 -17.77
CA ASN A 30 38.30 26.85 -18.96
C ASN A 30 38.77 28.03 -19.81
N VAL A 31 39.42 27.69 -20.93
CA VAL A 31 39.95 28.60 -21.95
C VAL A 31 38.78 29.34 -22.62
N THR A 32 38.22 30.33 -21.94
CA THR A 32 37.38 31.38 -22.51
C THR A 32 37.45 32.61 -21.60
N LEU A 33 38.32 33.56 -21.95
CA LEU A 33 38.30 34.99 -21.60
C LEU A 33 37.96 35.36 -20.13
N VAL A 34 39.02 35.39 -19.31
CA VAL A 34 39.25 36.29 -18.14
C VAL A 34 38.05 36.60 -17.24
N ASN A 35 37.84 35.75 -16.23
CA ASN A 35 37.75 36.20 -14.83
C ASN A 35 37.97 35.01 -13.90
N GLN A 36 38.99 35.08 -13.05
CA GLN A 36 39.28 34.08 -12.02
C GLN A 36 38.48 34.43 -10.77
N TYR A 37 37.49 33.62 -10.43
CA TYR A 37 36.69 33.80 -9.21
C TYR A 37 37.06 32.75 -8.18
N SER A 38 37.23 33.17 -6.93
CA SER A 38 37.33 32.26 -5.79
C SER A 38 35.94 31.66 -5.55
N ALA A 39 35.79 30.36 -5.77
CA ALA A 39 34.54 29.64 -5.52
C ALA A 39 34.73 28.66 -4.36
N LEU A 40 33.94 28.85 -3.30
CA LEU A 40 33.87 27.92 -2.17
C LEU A 40 32.74 26.93 -2.43
N TYR A 41 33.04 25.64 -2.42
CA TYR A 41 32.03 24.59 -2.57
C TYR A 41 31.83 23.88 -1.23
N ALA A 42 30.58 23.86 -0.77
CA ALA A 42 30.17 23.06 0.39
C ALA A 42 29.30 21.90 -0.11
N PHE A 43 29.73 20.67 0.16
CA PHE A 43 28.97 19.47 -0.13
C PHE A 43 28.32 18.97 1.16
N PHE A 44 27.00 18.80 1.12
CA PHE A 44 26.20 18.30 2.24
C PHE A 44 25.62 16.94 1.87
N ASP A 45 26.09 15.88 2.52
CA ASP A 45 25.49 14.56 2.38
C ASP A 45 24.25 14.46 3.28
N LEU A 46 23.08 14.52 2.65
CA LEU A 46 21.77 14.46 3.29
C LEU A 46 21.20 13.04 3.18
N HIS A 47 21.13 12.32 4.29
CA HIS A 47 20.46 11.02 4.33
C HIS A 47 18.98 11.18 4.66
N ARG A 48 18.09 10.79 3.74
CA ARG A 48 16.63 10.87 3.95
C ARG A 48 16.18 9.84 5.00
N VAL A 49 15.38 10.26 5.97
CA VAL A 49 14.75 9.39 6.96
C VAL A 49 13.44 8.85 6.39
N TRP A 50 13.44 7.60 5.93
CA TRP A 50 12.30 6.98 5.26
C TRP A 50 11.29 6.30 6.21
N THR A 51 11.70 6.06 7.45
CA THR A 51 11.01 5.17 8.41
C THR A 51 9.57 5.61 8.72
N HIS A 52 9.35 6.91 8.93
CA HIS A 52 8.03 7.44 9.27
C HIS A 52 7.02 7.23 8.13
N TYR A 53 7.49 7.42 6.91
CA TYR A 53 6.67 7.33 5.71
C TYR A 53 6.39 5.86 5.32
N MET A 54 7.36 4.97 5.55
CA MET A 54 7.15 3.53 5.41
C MET A 54 6.04 3.05 6.36
N TYR A 55 6.07 3.43 7.64
CA TYR A 55 5.04 3.00 8.58
C TYR A 55 3.65 3.50 8.16
N LEU A 56 3.54 4.77 7.80
CA LEU A 56 2.26 5.40 7.47
C LEU A 56 1.60 4.84 6.21
N PHE A 57 2.38 4.41 5.22
CA PHE A 57 1.86 3.90 3.94
C PHE A 57 1.83 2.37 3.85
N VAL A 58 2.76 1.66 4.49
CA VAL A 58 2.83 0.20 4.41
C VAL A 58 1.77 -0.46 5.29
N PHE A 59 1.56 0.04 6.52
CA PHE A 59 0.54 -0.52 7.41
C PHE A 59 -0.87 -0.51 6.82
N PRO A 60 -1.41 0.61 6.29
CA PRO A 60 -2.73 0.59 5.68
C PRO A 60 -2.79 -0.34 4.47
N CYS A 61 -1.74 -0.40 3.63
CA CYS A 61 -1.71 -1.31 2.47
C CYS A 61 -1.82 -2.79 2.88
N VAL A 62 -1.12 -3.21 3.93
CA VAL A 62 -1.18 -4.61 4.41
C VAL A 62 -2.59 -4.95 4.90
N ILE A 63 -3.21 -4.05 5.67
CA ILE A 63 -4.59 -4.23 6.17
C ILE A 63 -5.59 -4.28 5.00
N LEU A 64 -5.41 -3.45 3.98
CA LEU A 64 -6.24 -3.43 2.78
C LEU A 64 -6.09 -4.71 1.95
N TRP A 65 -4.87 -5.23 1.83
CA TRP A 65 -4.61 -6.52 1.17
C TRP A 65 -5.29 -7.68 1.91
N LEU A 66 -5.14 -7.72 3.24
CA LEU A 66 -5.81 -8.71 4.08
C LEU A 66 -7.33 -8.62 3.97
N THR A 67 -7.91 -7.42 4.03
CA THR A 67 -9.37 -7.21 3.89
C THR A 67 -9.88 -7.70 2.53
N SER A 68 -9.13 -7.43 1.46
CA SER A 68 -9.46 -7.94 0.13
C SER A 68 -9.44 -9.46 0.10
N TYR A 69 -8.44 -10.12 0.70
CA TYR A 69 -8.32 -11.57 0.79
C TYR A 69 -9.42 -12.21 1.65
N PHE A 70 -9.66 -11.69 2.85
CA PHE A 70 -10.67 -12.23 3.77
C PHE A 70 -12.10 -11.96 3.29
N GLY A 71 -12.31 -11.02 2.37
CA GLY A 71 -13.61 -10.80 1.72
C GLY A 71 -14.17 -12.03 1.00
N PHE A 72 -13.31 -12.99 0.61
CA PHE A 72 -13.75 -14.27 0.04
C PHE A 72 -14.26 -15.27 1.09
N TYR A 73 -13.84 -15.12 2.35
CA TYR A 73 -14.17 -16.04 3.44
C TYR A 73 -15.55 -15.79 4.07
N ILE A 74 -16.17 -14.64 3.77
CA ILE A 74 -17.49 -14.25 4.31
C ILE A 74 -18.62 -14.95 3.53
N ASP A 75 -19.61 -15.53 4.22
CA ASP A 75 -20.70 -16.34 3.65
C ASP A 75 -21.56 -15.68 2.54
N PRO A 76 -22.17 -16.48 1.63
CA PRO A 76 -22.87 -16.02 0.42
C PRO A 76 -24.20 -15.31 0.62
N LYS A 77 -24.67 -15.15 1.86
CA LYS A 77 -25.99 -14.59 2.15
C LYS A 77 -26.11 -13.07 1.95
N SER A 78 -25.01 -12.34 1.73
CA SER A 78 -25.07 -10.89 1.46
C SER A 78 -24.15 -10.45 0.32
N ALA A 79 -24.69 -10.50 -0.91
CA ALA A 79 -24.04 -10.03 -2.14
C ALA A 79 -23.55 -8.56 -2.10
N PRO A 80 -24.29 -7.57 -1.56
CA PRO A 80 -23.84 -6.16 -1.62
C PRO A 80 -22.64 -5.87 -0.72
N ALA A 81 -22.54 -6.53 0.45
CA ALA A 81 -21.44 -6.31 1.39
C ALA A 81 -20.08 -6.70 0.79
N ARG A 82 -20.04 -7.81 0.04
CA ARG A 82 -18.81 -8.36 -0.56
C ARG A 82 -18.19 -7.45 -1.62
N VAL A 83 -19.03 -6.84 -2.47
CA VAL A 83 -18.58 -5.89 -3.49
C VAL A 83 -17.97 -4.67 -2.83
N THR A 84 -18.57 -4.15 -1.76
CA THR A 84 -18.01 -3.03 -1.00
C THR A 84 -16.67 -3.39 -0.36
N ILE A 85 -16.55 -4.57 0.25
CA ILE A 85 -15.32 -5.04 0.90
C ILE A 85 -14.15 -5.16 -0.10
N THR A 86 -14.41 -5.44 -1.38
CA THR A 86 -13.37 -5.59 -2.40
C THR A 86 -13.11 -4.30 -3.20
N VAL A 87 -14.13 -3.50 -3.49
CA VAL A 87 -14.02 -2.25 -4.27
C VAL A 87 -13.43 -1.11 -3.43
N VAL A 88 -13.79 -1.00 -2.15
CA VAL A 88 -13.27 0.07 -1.28
C VAL A 88 -11.74 0.02 -1.13
N PRO A 89 -11.11 -1.15 -0.91
CA PRO A 89 -9.65 -1.25 -0.91
C PRO A 89 -8.97 -0.81 -2.20
N LEU A 90 -9.55 -1.11 -3.37
CA LEU A 90 -9.00 -0.62 -4.65
C LEU A 90 -9.02 0.91 -4.72
N LEU A 91 -10.15 1.52 -4.38
CA LEU A 91 -10.28 2.98 -4.34
C LEU A 91 -9.28 3.59 -3.34
N ALA A 92 -9.14 2.97 -2.16
CA ALA A 92 -8.19 3.39 -1.14
C ALA A 92 -6.74 3.32 -1.65
N LEU A 93 -6.35 2.24 -2.34
CA LEU A 93 -5.01 2.10 -2.93
C LEU A 93 -4.73 3.16 -4.01
N VAL A 94 -5.73 3.50 -4.84
CA VAL A 94 -5.62 4.57 -5.85
C VAL A 94 -5.45 5.95 -5.20
N ASN A 95 -6.22 6.22 -4.15
CA ASN A 95 -6.08 7.45 -3.36
C ASN A 95 -4.71 7.54 -2.71
N LEU A 96 -4.26 6.45 -2.09
CA LEU A 96 -2.97 6.37 -1.43
C LEU A 96 -1.82 6.55 -2.44
N HIS A 97 -1.92 5.95 -3.63
CA HIS A 97 -0.98 6.17 -4.72
C HIS A 97 -0.92 7.65 -5.15
N SER A 98 -2.09 8.30 -5.25
CA SER A 98 -2.17 9.72 -5.59
C SER A 98 -1.55 10.61 -4.51
N SER A 99 -1.77 10.27 -3.23
CA SER A 99 -1.11 10.94 -2.10
C SER A 99 0.41 10.80 -2.20
N LEU A 100 0.94 9.62 -2.53
CA LEU A 100 2.39 9.46 -2.72
C LEU A 100 2.97 10.37 -3.81
N LEU A 101 2.25 10.53 -4.91
CA LEU A 101 2.66 11.40 -6.01
C LEU A 101 2.59 12.90 -5.67
N SER A 102 1.91 13.30 -4.58
CA SER A 102 1.91 14.71 -4.13
C SER A 102 3.06 15.03 -3.17
N TYR A 103 3.48 14.05 -2.35
CA TYR A 103 4.60 14.21 -1.44
C TYR A 103 5.98 14.10 -2.11
N THR A 104 6.03 13.56 -3.32
CA THR A 104 7.24 13.53 -4.14
C THR A 104 7.01 14.37 -5.40
N PRO A 105 7.90 15.32 -5.77
CA PRO A 105 7.80 15.95 -7.09
C PRO A 105 7.74 14.85 -8.14
N ARG A 106 6.93 15.01 -9.20
CA ARG A 106 6.73 13.96 -10.21
C ARG A 106 8.06 13.56 -10.84
N VAL A 107 8.67 12.50 -10.34
CA VAL A 107 9.91 11.93 -10.88
C VAL A 107 9.54 10.74 -11.75
N THR A 108 10.12 10.64 -12.95
CA THR A 108 9.93 9.51 -13.89
C THR A 108 10.53 8.19 -13.36
N TYR A 109 11.10 8.19 -12.15
CA TYR A 109 11.63 6.97 -11.52
C TYR A 109 10.54 6.26 -10.72
N ALA A 110 10.32 4.99 -11.04
CA ALA A 110 9.46 4.11 -10.25
C ALA A 110 10.09 3.87 -8.87
N THR A 111 9.65 4.66 -7.88
CA THR A 111 10.04 4.48 -6.47
C THR A 111 9.60 3.10 -5.96
N PHE A 112 10.35 2.54 -5.01
CA PHE A 112 10.05 1.23 -4.42
C PHE A 112 8.61 1.17 -3.87
N ILE A 113 8.16 2.24 -3.21
CA ILE A 113 6.82 2.36 -2.61
C ILE A 113 5.73 2.36 -3.68
N SER A 114 5.93 3.08 -4.78
CA SER A 114 4.97 3.12 -5.90
C SER A 114 4.77 1.73 -6.49
N ARG A 115 5.86 0.97 -6.67
CA ARG A 115 5.82 -0.41 -7.17
C ARG A 115 5.07 -1.33 -6.22
N TYR A 116 5.28 -1.21 -4.91
CA TYR A 116 4.57 -1.98 -3.89
C TYR A 116 3.05 -1.72 -3.91
N ILE A 117 2.62 -0.47 -4.10
CA ILE A 117 1.19 -0.15 -4.21
C ILE A 117 0.59 -0.66 -5.51
N MET A 118 1.33 -0.63 -6.62
CA MET A 118 0.89 -1.24 -7.87
C MET A 118 0.73 -2.76 -7.74
N THR A 119 1.67 -3.46 -7.08
CA THR A 119 1.57 -4.92 -6.90
C THR A 119 0.42 -5.31 -5.99
N THR A 120 0.17 -4.55 -4.91
CA THR A 120 -0.99 -4.78 -4.03
C THR A 120 -2.31 -4.49 -4.73
N CYS A 121 -2.40 -3.42 -5.53
CA CYS A 121 -3.56 -3.12 -6.36
C CYS A 121 -3.86 -4.22 -7.38
N ALA A 122 -2.83 -4.73 -8.06
CA ALA A 122 -2.96 -5.85 -8.99
C ALA A 122 -3.44 -7.13 -8.29
N ALA A 123 -2.94 -7.42 -7.09
CA ALA A 123 -3.40 -8.56 -6.29
C ALA A 123 -4.88 -8.44 -5.89
N CYS A 124 -5.32 -7.25 -5.46
CA CYS A 124 -6.73 -6.98 -5.17
C CYS A 124 -7.62 -7.14 -6.41
N ALA A 125 -7.17 -6.64 -7.57
CA ALA A 125 -7.88 -6.79 -8.85
C ALA A 125 -7.98 -8.26 -9.29
N TRP A 126 -6.91 -9.04 -9.12
CA TRP A 126 -6.92 -10.48 -9.37
C TRP A 126 -7.97 -11.20 -8.52
N HIS A 127 -8.08 -10.84 -7.24
CA HIS A 127 -9.05 -11.45 -6.35
C HIS A 127 -10.50 -11.14 -6.75
N ILE A 128 -10.77 -9.90 -7.18
CA ILE A 128 -12.07 -9.49 -7.72
C ILE A 128 -12.41 -10.25 -9.01
N LEU A 129 -11.44 -10.46 -9.89
CA LEU A 129 -11.65 -11.25 -11.11
C LEU A 129 -12.03 -12.69 -10.79
N MET A 130 -11.31 -13.35 -9.89
CA MET A 130 -11.63 -14.71 -9.44
C MET A 130 -13.03 -14.78 -8.85
N TYR A 131 -13.40 -13.80 -8.03
CA TYR A 131 -14.76 -13.69 -7.48
C TYR A 131 -15.83 -13.52 -8.56
N SER A 132 -15.60 -12.63 -9.53
CA SER A 132 -16.54 -12.41 -10.64
C SER A 132 -16.75 -13.67 -11.47
N LEU A 133 -15.70 -14.48 -11.68
CA LEU A 133 -15.79 -15.76 -12.36
C LEU A 133 -16.64 -16.77 -11.56
N ILE A 134 -16.47 -16.83 -10.24
CA ILE A 134 -17.28 -17.69 -9.37
C ILE A 134 -18.75 -17.26 -9.43
N ASN A 135 -19.05 -15.96 -9.34
CA ASN A 135 -20.42 -15.46 -9.44
C ASN A 135 -21.04 -15.76 -10.82
N TYR A 136 -20.25 -15.64 -11.88
CA TYR A 136 -20.67 -16.03 -13.22
C TYR A 136 -20.98 -17.53 -13.33
N ALA A 137 -20.15 -18.39 -12.73
CA ALA A 137 -20.40 -19.83 -12.69
C ALA A 137 -21.67 -20.18 -11.91
N ILE A 138 -21.94 -19.51 -10.77
CA ILE A 138 -23.18 -19.68 -10.00
C ILE A 138 -24.41 -19.32 -10.84
N LEU A 139 -24.36 -18.20 -11.57
CA LEU A 139 -25.47 -17.77 -12.43
C LEU A 139 -25.67 -18.67 -13.66
N THR A 140 -24.59 -19.24 -14.20
CA THR A 140 -24.63 -20.06 -15.42
C THR A 140 -25.10 -21.49 -15.16
N TYR A 141 -24.84 -22.04 -13.97
CA TYR A 141 -25.19 -23.41 -13.63
C TYR A 141 -26.14 -23.47 -12.42
N PRO A 142 -27.42 -23.07 -12.57
CA PRO A 142 -28.38 -23.08 -11.46
C PRO A 142 -28.69 -24.50 -10.96
N ASP A 143 -28.73 -25.51 -11.84
CA ASP A 143 -29.12 -26.88 -11.48
C ASP A 143 -28.10 -27.57 -10.57
N VAL A 144 -26.79 -27.35 -10.82
CA VAL A 144 -25.73 -27.86 -9.94
C VAL A 144 -25.69 -27.11 -8.62
N MET A 145 -26.10 -25.84 -8.59
CA MET A 145 -26.17 -25.05 -7.36
C MET A 145 -27.37 -25.46 -6.51
N ALA A 146 -28.52 -25.75 -7.13
CA ALA A 146 -29.68 -26.33 -6.44
C ALA A 146 -29.34 -27.70 -5.83
N ALA A 147 -28.60 -28.54 -6.56
CA ALA A 147 -28.12 -29.83 -6.05
C ALA A 147 -27.05 -29.68 -4.94
N ALA A 148 -26.19 -28.65 -5.02
CA ALA A 148 -25.18 -28.36 -4.00
C ALA A 148 -25.81 -27.75 -2.73
N GLU A 149 -26.84 -26.91 -2.86
CA GLU A 149 -27.58 -26.35 -1.73
C GLU A 149 -28.38 -27.44 -1.00
N ALA A 150 -28.97 -28.40 -1.73
CA ALA A 150 -29.59 -29.57 -1.12
C ALA A 150 -28.59 -30.38 -0.27
N ARG A 151 -27.38 -30.64 -0.79
CA ARG A 151 -26.30 -31.30 -0.03
C ARG A 151 -25.89 -30.52 1.21
N ARG A 152 -25.77 -29.18 1.10
CA ARG A 152 -25.37 -28.32 2.21
C ARG A 152 -26.42 -28.33 3.35
N ASN A 153 -27.71 -28.39 3.00
CA ASN A 153 -28.77 -28.48 4.00
C ASN A 153 -28.75 -29.84 4.71
N ASP A 154 -28.49 -30.94 3.98
CA ASP A 154 -28.32 -32.27 4.58
C ASP A 154 -27.15 -32.29 5.60
N ASP A 155 -26.03 -31.62 5.30
CA ASP A 155 -24.88 -31.49 6.20
C ASP A 155 -25.20 -30.63 7.45
N GLU A 156 -25.98 -29.54 7.29
CA GLU A 156 -26.46 -28.73 8.42
C GLU A 156 -27.43 -29.51 9.31
N ASP A 157 -28.33 -30.29 8.73
CA ASP A 157 -29.27 -31.16 9.46
C ASP A 157 -28.53 -32.29 10.21
N ALA A 158 -27.50 -32.90 9.59
CA ALA A 158 -26.65 -33.89 10.25
C ALA A 158 -25.86 -33.28 11.42
N THR A 159 -25.36 -32.07 11.26
CA THR A 159 -24.64 -31.33 12.32
C THR A 159 -25.57 -30.95 13.48
N SER A 160 -26.79 -30.49 13.17
CA SER A 160 -27.83 -30.17 14.15
C SER A 160 -28.30 -31.41 14.94
N CYS A 161 -28.47 -32.55 14.25
CA CYS A 161 -28.80 -33.83 14.87
C CYS A 161 -27.68 -34.30 15.82
N MET A 162 -26.40 -34.17 15.43
CA MET A 162 -25.28 -34.47 16.33
C MET A 162 -25.24 -33.57 17.56
N GLN A 163 -25.47 -32.26 17.42
CA GLN A 163 -25.56 -31.35 18.57
C GLN A 163 -26.72 -31.73 19.52
N SER A 164 -27.86 -32.13 18.97
CA SER A 164 -29.03 -32.55 19.77
C SER A 164 -28.77 -33.82 20.59
N ILE A 165 -28.00 -34.77 20.04
CA ILE A 165 -27.60 -35.99 20.76
C ILE A 165 -26.61 -35.66 21.89
N GLU A 166 -25.68 -34.71 21.68
CA GLU A 166 -24.69 -34.31 22.69
C GLU A 166 -25.30 -33.51 23.85
N GLU A 167 -26.36 -32.72 23.61
CA GLU A 167 -27.11 -32.04 24.67
C GLU A 167 -28.04 -32.96 25.46
N GLY A 168 -28.51 -34.07 24.87
CA GLY A 168 -29.39 -35.04 25.52
C GLY A 168 -28.68 -36.04 26.46
N ASP A 169 -27.34 -36.13 26.41
CA ASP A 169 -26.52 -37.02 27.24
C ASP A 169 -25.91 -36.31 28.48
N LYS A 170 -26.10 -34.99 28.62
CA LYS A 170 -25.70 -34.18 29.79
C LYS A 170 -26.86 -33.99 30.77
#